data_AF-M9VUC7-F1
#
_entry.id   AF-M9VUC7-F1
#
_cell.length_a   1.000
_cell.length_b   1.000
_cell.length_c   1.000
_cell.angle_alpha   90.00
_cell.angle_beta   90.00
_cell.angle_gamma   90.00
#
_symmetry.space_group_name_H-M   'P 1'
#
loop_
_entity.id
_entity.type
_entity.pdbx_description
1 polymer ?
#
loop_
_entity_poly.entity_id
_entity_poly.type
_entity_poly.pdbx_seq_one_letter_code
_entity_poly.pdbx_strand_id
1 'polypeptide(L)'
;MTATATEGAKPPFVSRSVLVTGGNRGIGLAIAQRLAADGHKVAVTHRGSGAPKGLFGVECDVTDSDAVDRAFTAVEEHQGPVEVLVSNAGLSADAFLMRMTEEKFEKLNPP
;
A
#
# COMPACT_ATOMS: atom_id res chain seq x y z
N MET A 1 -31.89 30.53 26.24
CA MET A 1 -30.73 30.57 25.31
C MET A 1 -30.35 29.13 25.02
N THR A 2 -30.72 28.65 23.84
CA THR A 2 -30.45 27.28 23.37
C THR A 2 -28.97 27.16 23.00
N ALA A 3 -28.26 26.25 23.65
CA ALA A 3 -26.90 25.87 23.26
C ALA A 3 -26.93 25.24 21.86
N THR A 4 -26.32 25.90 20.90
CA THR A 4 -26.05 25.35 19.56
C THR A 4 -24.95 24.31 19.68
N ALA A 5 -25.24 23.06 19.30
CA ALA A 5 -24.23 22.03 19.16
C ALA A 5 -23.16 22.50 18.16
N THR A 6 -21.90 22.57 18.58
CA THR A 6 -20.78 22.74 17.66
C THR A 6 -20.62 21.46 16.85
N GLU A 7 -20.85 21.55 15.54
CA GLU A 7 -20.39 20.54 14.57
C GLU A 7 -18.91 20.22 14.88
N GLY A 8 -18.60 18.92 14.96
CA GLY A 8 -17.27 18.45 15.36
C GLY A 8 -16.18 18.99 14.44
N ALA A 9 -15.31 19.84 14.97
CA ALA A 9 -14.17 20.38 14.23
C ALA A 9 -13.24 19.26 13.72
N LYS A 10 -12.71 19.40 12.50
CA LYS A 10 -11.74 18.45 11.92
C LYS A 10 -10.50 18.38 12.82
N PRO A 11 -10.04 17.17 13.24
CA PRO A 11 -8.83 17.02 14.03
C PRO A 11 -7.59 17.59 13.31
N PRO A 12 -6.55 18.02 14.05
CA PRO A 12 -5.28 18.41 13.47
C PRO A 12 -4.69 17.30 12.59
N PHE A 13 -4.10 17.69 11.46
CA PHE A 13 -3.45 16.76 10.56
C PHE A 13 -2.11 16.28 11.14
N VAL A 14 -1.80 15.00 10.95
CA VAL A 14 -0.50 14.40 11.28
C VAL A 14 0.01 13.67 10.04
N SER A 15 1.18 14.07 9.55
CA SER A 15 1.88 13.34 8.49
C SER A 15 2.32 11.97 9.02
N ARG A 16 2.14 10.92 8.21
CA ARG A 16 2.40 9.53 8.58
C ARG A 16 3.38 8.89 7.61
N SER A 17 4.16 7.93 8.09
CA SER A 17 4.89 6.99 7.22
C SER A 17 3.91 5.97 6.65
N VAL A 18 3.71 6.01 5.33
CA VAL A 18 2.77 5.17 4.60
C VAL A 18 3.54 4.23 3.66
N LEU A 19 3.16 2.96 3.66
CA LEU A 19 3.59 1.98 2.64
C LEU A 19 2.36 1.47 1.88
N VAL A 20 2.39 1.60 0.55
CA VAL A 20 1.35 1.05 -0.35
C VAL A 20 1.93 -0.09 -1.18
N THR A 21 1.46 -1.32 -0.97
CA THR A 21 1.93 -2.46 -1.76
C THR A 21 1.30 -2.44 -3.16
N GLY A 22 2.10 -2.72 -4.20
CA GLY A 22 1.64 -2.61 -5.59
C GLY A 22 1.26 -1.17 -5.99
N GLY A 23 1.89 -0.17 -5.38
CA GLY A 23 1.58 1.26 -5.56
C GLY A 23 2.17 1.89 -6.83
N ASN A 24 2.78 1.11 -7.70
CA ASN A 24 3.43 1.61 -8.93
C ASN A 24 2.47 1.88 -10.10
N ARG A 25 1.23 1.37 -10.05
CA ARG A 25 0.20 1.60 -11.08
C ARG A 25 -1.22 1.45 -10.54
N GLY A 26 -2.22 1.77 -11.38
CA GLY A 26 -3.63 1.48 -11.12
C GLY A 26 -4.17 2.11 -9.83
N ILE A 27 -5.00 1.35 -9.10
CA ILE A 27 -5.62 1.79 -7.84
C ILE A 27 -4.54 2.13 -6.80
N GLY A 28 -3.51 1.30 -6.65
CA GLY A 28 -2.41 1.54 -5.73
C GLY A 28 -1.68 2.86 -5.98
N LEU A 29 -1.44 3.20 -7.25
CA LEU A 29 -0.83 4.49 -7.60
C LEU A 29 -1.74 5.67 -7.27
N ALA A 30 -3.04 5.56 -7.58
CA ALA A 30 -4.00 6.61 -7.23
C ALA A 30 -4.07 6.83 -5.71
N ILE A 31 -4.04 5.75 -4.92
CA ILE A 31 -3.97 5.83 -3.45
C ILE A 31 -2.67 6.51 -3.01
N ALA A 32 -1.53 6.09 -3.53
CA ALA A 32 -0.24 6.64 -3.16
C ALA A 32 -0.12 8.14 -3.47
N GLN A 33 -0.53 8.55 -4.67
CA GLN A 33 -0.56 9.96 -5.07
C GLN A 33 -1.50 10.79 -4.20
N ARG A 34 -2.68 10.25 -3.87
CA ARG A 34 -3.63 10.93 -3.01
C ARG A 34 -3.09 11.12 -1.59
N LEU A 35 -2.51 10.09 -0.99
CA LEU A 35 -1.93 10.17 0.36
C LEU A 35 -0.72 11.10 0.40
N ALA A 36 0.09 11.14 -0.66
CA ALA A 36 1.18 12.11 -0.79
C ALA A 36 0.63 13.54 -0.89
N ALA A 37 -0.42 13.76 -1.68
CA ALA A 37 -1.10 15.06 -1.79
C ALA A 37 -1.76 15.50 -0.47
N ASP A 38 -2.23 14.56 0.34
CA ASP A 38 -2.76 14.82 1.69
C ASP A 38 -1.64 15.22 2.69
N GLY A 39 -0.35 15.03 2.33
CA GLY A 39 0.81 15.44 3.12
C GLY A 39 1.52 14.32 3.87
N HIS A 40 1.22 13.05 3.55
CA HIS A 40 1.92 11.90 4.13
C HIS A 40 3.26 11.63 3.43
N LYS A 41 4.16 10.91 4.10
CA LYS A 41 5.40 10.36 3.52
C LYS A 41 5.05 9.00 2.93
N VAL A 42 5.10 8.87 1.60
CA VAL A 42 4.55 7.69 0.91
C VAL A 42 5.64 6.92 0.18
N ALA A 43 5.77 5.66 0.56
CA ALA A 43 6.54 4.65 -0.14
C ALA A 43 5.62 3.67 -0.87
N VAL A 44 6.08 3.12 -1.98
CA VAL A 44 5.34 2.14 -2.77
C VAL A 44 6.22 0.93 -3.10
N THR A 45 5.60 -0.27 -3.12
CA THR A 45 6.30 -1.45 -3.64
C THR A 45 6.07 -1.67 -5.14
N HIS A 46 7.06 -2.27 -5.80
CA HIS A 46 6.99 -2.73 -7.19
C HIS A 46 7.81 -4.01 -7.40
N ARG A 47 7.68 -4.66 -8.57
CA ARG A 47 8.45 -5.88 -8.95
C ARG A 47 9.39 -5.59 -10.13
N GLY A 48 10.30 -4.63 -9.96
CA GLY A 48 11.30 -4.23 -10.99
C GLY A 48 10.94 -3.07 -11.94
N SER A 49 9.68 -2.60 -12.01
CA SER A 49 9.32 -1.47 -12.91
C SER A 49 9.76 -0.09 -12.42
N GLY A 50 10.21 0.02 -11.18
CA GLY A 50 10.40 1.30 -10.48
C GLY A 50 9.09 1.92 -9.98
N ALA A 51 9.24 3.01 -9.24
CA ALA A 51 8.15 3.89 -8.79
C ALA A 51 8.05 5.16 -9.65
N PRO A 52 6.84 5.73 -9.81
CA PRO A 52 6.68 7.03 -10.45
C PRO A 52 7.40 8.16 -9.71
N LYS A 53 7.73 9.23 -10.44
CA LYS A 53 8.38 10.42 -9.85
C LYS A 53 7.57 10.96 -8.67
N GLY A 54 8.26 11.34 -7.59
CA GLY A 54 7.66 11.91 -6.39
C GLY A 54 7.22 10.90 -5.33
N LEU A 55 7.43 9.60 -5.58
CA LEU A 55 7.21 8.53 -4.59
C LEU A 55 8.53 7.79 -4.35
N PHE A 56 8.76 7.37 -3.11
CA PHE A 56 9.86 6.46 -2.81
C PHE A 56 9.47 5.04 -3.21
N GLY A 57 10.29 4.39 -4.03
CA GLY A 57 10.02 3.05 -4.57
C GLY A 57 10.93 2.01 -3.94
N VAL A 58 10.35 0.87 -3.56
CA VAL A 58 11.10 -0.29 -3.09
C VAL A 58 10.68 -1.54 -3.86
N GLU A 59 11.65 -2.32 -4.30
CA GLU A 59 11.35 -3.58 -4.97
C GLU A 59 10.97 -4.65 -3.95
N CYS A 60 9.79 -5.24 -4.09
CA CYS A 60 9.24 -6.25 -3.19
C CYS A 60 8.19 -7.10 -3.92
N ASP A 61 8.40 -8.42 -3.87
CA ASP A 61 7.35 -9.39 -4.12
C ASP A 61 6.71 -9.77 -2.79
N VAL A 62 5.40 -9.57 -2.65
CA VAL A 62 4.70 -9.76 -1.37
C VAL A 62 4.55 -11.23 -0.96
N THR A 63 4.89 -12.17 -1.86
CA THR A 63 4.94 -13.60 -1.55
C THR A 63 6.29 -14.06 -1.00
N ASP A 64 7.29 -13.18 -0.92
CA ASP A 64 8.62 -13.45 -0.36
C ASP A 64 8.77 -12.67 0.96
N SER A 65 8.72 -13.39 2.09
CA SER A 65 8.84 -12.80 3.42
C SER A 65 10.15 -12.03 3.63
N ASP A 66 11.27 -12.52 3.09
CA ASP A 66 12.55 -11.82 3.22
C ASP A 66 12.54 -10.53 2.39
N ALA A 67 11.85 -10.53 1.24
CA ALA A 67 11.66 -9.30 0.45
C ALA A 67 10.75 -8.30 1.15
N VAL A 68 9.71 -8.76 1.86
CA VAL A 68 8.86 -7.90 2.68
C VAL A 68 9.69 -7.27 3.79
N ASP A 69 10.47 -8.04 4.55
CA ASP A 69 11.32 -7.51 5.62
C ASP A 69 12.30 -6.45 5.12
N ARG A 70 13.02 -6.75 4.02
CA ARG A 70 13.93 -5.77 3.38
C ARG A 70 13.19 -4.50 2.96
N ALA A 71 11.96 -4.63 2.46
CA ALA A 71 11.18 -3.48 2.04
C ALA A 71 10.76 -2.60 3.22
N PHE A 72 10.33 -3.20 4.33
CA PHE A 72 10.01 -2.45 5.55
C PHE A 72 11.24 -1.75 6.11
N THR A 73 12.40 -2.42 6.17
CA THR A 73 13.66 -1.78 6.60
C THR A 73 14.02 -0.58 5.73
N ALA A 74 13.97 -0.71 4.40
CA ALA A 74 14.29 0.40 3.49
C ALA A 74 13.33 1.59 3.64
N VAL A 75 12.04 1.33 3.90
CA VAL A 75 11.05 2.38 4.17
C VAL A 75 11.29 3.03 5.52
N GLU A 76 11.62 2.25 6.54
CA GLU A 76 11.95 2.75 7.87
C GLU A 76 13.16 3.69 7.84
N GLU A 77 14.23 3.30 7.15
CA GLU A 77 15.42 4.12 6.95
C GLU A 77 15.11 5.43 6.20
N HIS A 78 14.17 5.41 5.24
CA HIS A 78 13.85 6.56 4.42
C HIS A 78 12.91 7.57 5.10
N GLN A 79 11.84 7.08 5.73
CA GLN A 79 10.72 7.92 6.21
C GLN A 79 10.24 7.59 7.62
N GLY A 80 10.97 6.75 8.35
CA GLY A 80 10.58 6.22 9.66
C GLY A 80 9.63 5.02 9.56
N PRO A 81 9.41 4.31 10.68
CA PRO A 81 8.67 3.05 10.70
C PRO A 81 7.27 3.23 10.13
N VAL A 82 6.75 2.23 9.42
CA VAL A 82 5.44 2.28 8.77
C VAL A 82 4.34 2.42 9.81
N GLU A 83 3.57 3.49 9.72
CA GLU A 83 2.43 3.79 10.60
C GLU A 83 1.10 3.44 9.93
N VAL A 84 1.05 3.49 8.60
CA VAL A 84 -0.12 3.17 7.79
C VAL A 84 0.30 2.23 6.66
N LEU A 85 -0.26 1.03 6.65
CA LEU A 85 -0.07 0.05 5.59
C LEU A 85 -1.33 -0.02 4.71
N VAL A 86 -1.16 0.13 3.40
CA VAL A 86 -2.18 -0.17 2.40
C VAL A 86 -1.77 -1.44 1.67
N SER A 87 -2.35 -2.58 2.06
CA SER A 87 -2.13 -3.86 1.39
C SER A 87 -2.99 -3.98 0.13
N ASN A 88 -2.47 -3.47 -0.98
CA ASN A 88 -3.18 -3.38 -2.27
C ASN A 88 -2.63 -4.36 -3.32
N ALA A 89 -1.41 -4.87 -3.16
CA ALA A 89 -0.85 -5.86 -4.09
C ALA A 89 -1.78 -7.07 -4.21
N GLY A 90 -2.17 -7.39 -5.44
CA GLY A 90 -3.09 -8.47 -5.73
C GLY A 90 -3.08 -8.84 -7.20
N LEU A 91 -3.56 -10.04 -7.50
CA LEU A 91 -3.70 -10.57 -8.86
C LEU A 91 -5.03 -11.31 -8.97
N SER A 92 -5.49 -11.53 -10.21
CA SER A 92 -6.69 -12.32 -10.51
C SER A 92 -6.32 -13.49 -11.41
N ALA A 93 -6.92 -14.64 -11.17
CA ALA A 93 -6.72 -15.87 -11.94
C ALA A 93 -8.07 -16.56 -12.17
N ASP A 94 -8.89 -15.93 -13.01
CA ASP A 94 -10.29 -16.32 -13.17
C ASP A 94 -10.43 -17.70 -13.85
N ALA A 95 -11.35 -18.51 -13.32
CA ALA A 95 -11.78 -19.77 -13.90
C ALA A 95 -13.21 -20.09 -13.42
N PHE A 96 -13.97 -20.83 -14.22
CA PHE A 96 -15.15 -21.52 -13.70
C PHE A 96 -14.72 -22.44 -12.55
N LEU A 97 -15.58 -22.63 -11.55
CA LEU A 97 -15.26 -23.46 -10.38
C LEU A 97 -14.74 -24.86 -10.76
N MET A 98 -15.38 -25.53 -11.75
CA MET A 98 -14.95 -26.85 -12.24
C MET A 98 -13.60 -26.86 -12.97
N ARG A 99 -13.04 -25.70 -13.31
CA ARG A 99 -11.75 -25.53 -14.01
C ARG A 99 -10.70 -24.81 -13.14
N MET A 100 -11.02 -24.54 -11.88
CA MET A 100 -10.05 -24.01 -10.94
C MET A 100 -9.11 -25.14 -10.53
N THR A 101 -7.82 -24.97 -10.82
CA THR A 101 -6.78 -25.89 -10.35
C THR A 101 -6.28 -25.44 -8.98
N GLU A 102 -5.73 -26.37 -8.20
CA GLU A 102 -5.07 -26.07 -6.92
C GLU A 102 -3.98 -25.02 -7.09
N GLU A 103 -3.11 -25.17 -8.10
CA GLU A 103 -2.06 -24.19 -8.43
C GLU A 103 -2.60 -22.77 -8.66
N LYS A 104 -3.74 -22.62 -9.35
CA LYS A 104 -4.36 -21.29 -9.54
C LYS A 104 -4.91 -20.72 -8.24
N PHE A 105 -5.46 -21.58 -7.39
CA PHE A 105 -6.00 -21.17 -6.10
C PHE A 105 -4.89 -20.76 -5.12
N GLU A 106 -3.83 -21.57 -4.99
CA GLU A 106 -2.66 -21.27 -4.15
C GLU A 106 -1.91 -20.04 -4.63
N LYS A 107 -1.86 -19.78 -5.94
CA LYS A 107 -1.27 -18.54 -6.47
C LYS A 107 -2.01 -17.28 -6.02
N LEU A 108 -3.30 -17.38 -5.73
CA LEU A 108 -4.12 -16.29 -5.19
C LEU A 108 -4.06 -16.24 -3.65
N ASN A 109 -3.88 -17.41 -3.02
CA ASN A 109 -3.86 -17.59 -1.57
C ASN A 109 -2.67 -18.48 -1.19
N PRO A 110 -1.44 -17.94 -1.22
CA PRO A 110 -0.27 -18.70 -0.80
C PRO A 110 -0.41 -19.08 0.70
N PRO A 111 0.18 -20.22 1.11
CA PRO A 111 0.05 -20.76 2.47
C PRO A 111 0.60 -19.84 3.55
#